data_AF-A0A4V2Z2Q7-F1
#
_entry.id   AF-A0A4V2Z2Q7-F1
#
_cell.length_a   1.000
_cell.length_b   1.000
_cell.length_c   1.000
_cell.angle_alpha   90.00
_cell.angle_beta   90.00
_cell.angle_gamma   90.00
#
_symmetry.space_group_name_H-M   'P 1'
#
loop_
_entity.id
_entity.type
_entity.pdbx_description
1 polymer ?
#
loop_
_entity_poly.entity_id
_entity_poly.type
_entity_poly.pdbx_seq_one_letter_code
_entity_poly.pdbx_strand_id
1 'polypeptide(L)' 'MLFENESFESELEGVKLRIEEHSIGETIVFRVAFSDARNPLTVSKMNTPSGKIWMSIPQGRQREAEKIGEIITEHFKTK' A
#
# COMPACT_ATOMS: atom_id res chain seq x y z
N MET A 1 -6.17 13.43 19.09
CA MET A 1 -6.54 11.99 19.03
C MET A 1 -5.60 11.34 18.05
N LEU A 2 -4.75 10.44 18.54
CA LEU A 2 -3.83 9.67 17.71
C LEU A 2 -4.64 8.50 17.16
N PHE A 3 -4.96 8.53 15.86
CA PHE A 3 -5.45 7.32 15.20
C PHE A 3 -4.28 6.32 15.22
N GLU A 4 -4.43 5.19 15.89
CA GLU A 4 -3.51 4.06 15.74
C GLU A 4 -3.59 3.61 14.28
N ASN A 5 -2.69 4.14 13.46
CA ASN A 5 -2.51 3.70 12.09
C ASN A 5 -2.04 2.24 12.14
N GLU A 6 -2.81 1.32 11.54
CA GLU A 6 -2.39 -0.07 11.42
C GLU A 6 -1.14 -0.13 10.54
N SER A 7 -0.10 -0.79 11.03
CA SER A 7 1.14 -0.98 10.26
C SER A 7 1.62 -2.41 10.38
N PHE A 8 2.17 -2.93 9.30
CA PHE A 8 2.73 -4.27 9.24
C PHE A 8 3.97 -4.30 8.35
N GLU A 9 4.78 -5.32 8.57
CA GLU A 9 5.96 -5.59 7.74
C GLU A 9 5.64 -6.72 6.76
N SER A 10 6.23 -6.63 5.57
CA SER A 10 6.15 -7.66 4.54
C SER A 10 7.44 -7.70 3.73
N GLU A 11 7.52 -8.60 2.75
CA GLU A 11 8.67 -8.73 1.87
C GLU A 11 8.21 -8.84 0.43
N LEU A 12 8.86 -8.09 -0.46
CA LEU A 12 8.65 -8.16 -1.90
C LEU A 12 10.00 -8.25 -2.60
N GLU A 13 10.22 -9.34 -3.34
CA GLU A 13 11.44 -9.54 -4.14
C GLU A 13 12.74 -9.41 -3.32
N GLY A 14 12.75 -9.91 -2.08
CA GLY A 14 13.90 -9.82 -1.18
C GLY A 14 14.08 -8.46 -0.49
N VAL A 15 13.16 -7.52 -0.69
CA VAL A 15 13.16 -6.20 -0.04
C VAL A 15 12.08 -6.15 1.02
N LYS A 16 12.46 -5.79 2.25
CA LYS A 16 11.50 -5.60 3.34
C LYS A 16 10.71 -4.33 3.12
N LEU A 17 9.40 -4.44 3.28
CA LEU A 17 8.44 -3.36 3.19
C LEU A 17 7.87 -3.09 4.57
N ARG A 18 7.79 -1.83 4.93
CA ARG A 18 6.97 -1.36 6.05
C ARG A 18 5.76 -0.64 5.47
N ILE A 19 4.58 -1.18 5.72
CA ILE A 19 3.32 -0.68 5.19
C ILE A 19 2.54 -0.05 6.33
N GLU A 20 2.14 1.21 6.16
CA GLU A 20 1.42 2.01 7.14
C GLU A 20 0.09 2.46 6.52
N GLU A 21 -1.02 2.07 7.12
CA GLU A 21 -2.35 2.55 6.73
C GLU A 21 -2.54 3.99 7.21
N HIS A 22 -3.05 4.84 6.32
CA HIS A 22 -3.43 6.20 6.63
C HIS A 22 -4.82 6.50 6.06
N SER A 23 -5.61 7.26 6.80
CA SER A 23 -6.87 7.83 6.31
C SER A 23 -6.67 9.30 5.98
N ILE A 24 -7.00 9.68 4.73
CA ILE A 24 -7.03 11.07 4.27
C ILE A 24 -8.47 11.39 3.87
N GLY A 25 -9.20 12.05 4.76
CA GLY A 25 -10.64 12.26 4.60
C GLY A 25 -11.40 10.94 4.61
N GLU A 26 -12.05 10.61 3.51
CA GLU A 26 -12.77 9.34 3.31
C GLU A 26 -11.93 8.29 2.55
N THR A 27 -10.70 8.64 2.16
CA THR A 27 -9.83 7.75 1.38
C THR A 27 -8.80 7.06 2.26
N ILE A 28 -8.75 5.73 2.18
CA ILE A 28 -7.67 4.94 2.77
C ILE A 28 -6.50 4.86 1.79
N VAL A 29 -5.32 5.22 2.25
CA VAL A 29 -4.06 5.11 1.53
C VAL A 29 -3.06 4.34 2.38
N PHE A 30 -2.13 3.65 1.72
CA PHE A 30 -1.07 2.90 2.39
C PHE A 30 0.26 3.49 1.99
N ARG A 31 1.01 3.97 2.97
CA ARG A 31 2.39 4.42 2.76
C ARG A 31 3.32 3.21 2.89
N VAL A 32 4.17 3.02 1.90
CA VAL A 32 5.11 1.91 1.82
C VAL A 32 6.53 2.45 1.84
N ALA A 33 7.26 2.10 2.89
CA ALA A 33 8.68 2.36 3.01
C ALA A 33 9.46 1.08 2.70
N PHE A 34 10.53 1.21 1.91
CA PHE A 34 11.37 0.11 1.49
C PHE A 34 12.69 0.11 2.28
N SER A 35 13.17 -1.07 2.66
CA SER A 35 14.45 -1.18 3.40
C SER A 35 15.69 -0.90 2.56
N ASP A 36 15.56 -0.86 1.23
CA ASP A 36 16.67 -0.65 0.28
C ASP A 36 16.91 0.82 -0.08
N ALA A 37 16.36 1.74 0.72
CA ALA A 37 16.50 3.19 0.59
C ALA A 37 15.89 3.82 -0.67
N ARG A 38 15.11 3.07 -1.48
CA ARG A 38 14.33 3.69 -2.57
C ARG A 38 13.23 4.60 -2.00
N ASN A 39 12.77 5.55 -2.80
CA ASN A 39 11.73 6.48 -2.38
C ASN A 39 10.46 5.74 -1.91
N PRO A 40 9.82 6.18 -0.81
CA PRO A 40 8.54 5.62 -0.38
C PRO A 40 7.49 5.70 -1.50
N LEU A 41 6.56 4.77 -1.47
CA LEU A 41 5.43 4.73 -2.39
C LEU A 41 4.14 4.81 -1.59
N THR A 42 3.23 5.68 -1.98
CA THR A 42 1.86 5.63 -1.47
C THR A 42 1.02 4.83 -2.45
N VAL A 43 0.25 3.87 -1.96
CA VAL A 43 -0.70 3.10 -2.75
C VAL A 43 -2.12 3.33 -2.24
N SER A 44 -3.08 3.41 -3.14
CA SER A 44 -4.49 3.54 -2.79
C SER A 44 -5.34 2.59 -3.62
N LYS A 45 -6.48 2.18 -3.07
CA LYS A 45 -7.41 1.29 -3.75
C LYS A 45 -8.50 2.11 -4.42
N MET A 46 -8.69 1.92 -5.72
CA MET A 46 -9.73 2.58 -6.49
C MET A 46 -10.70 1.55 -7.07
N ASN A 47 -12.00 1.83 -6.97
CA ASN A 47 -13.03 1.06 -7.65
C ASN A 47 -13.18 1.60 -9.08
N THR A 48 -13.07 0.73 -10.07
CA THR A 48 -13.33 1.02 -11.48
C THR A 48 -14.51 0.17 -11.96
N PRO A 49 -15.17 0.52 -13.08
CA PRO A 49 -16.20 -0.32 -13.67
C PRO A 49 -15.73 -1.76 -13.98
N SER A 50 -14.43 -1.94 -14.22
CA SER A 50 -13.81 -3.24 -14.50
C SER A 50 -13.32 -3.98 -13.26
N GLY A 51 -13.50 -3.41 -12.06
CA GLY A 51 -13.07 -4.01 -10.80
C GLY A 51 -12.21 -3.08 -9.94
N LYS A 52 -11.56 -3.65 -8.93
CA LYS A 52 -10.70 -2.92 -7.99
C LYS A 52 -9.28 -2.86 -8.54
N ILE A 53 -8.70 -1.66 -8.63
CA ILE A 53 -7.30 -1.47 -9.01
C ILE A 53 -6.53 -0.78 -7.88
N TRP A 54 -5.24 -1.03 -7.82
CA TRP A 54 -4.31 -0.37 -6.90
C TRP A 54 -3.55 0.72 -7.65
N MET A 55 -3.56 1.95 -7.15
CA MET A 55 -2.90 3.08 -7.80
C MET A 55 -1.62 3.49 -7.08
N SER A 56 -0.58 3.86 -7.84
CA SER A 56 0.67 4.42 -7.31
C SER A 56 0.64 5.95 -7.21
N ILE A 57 1.11 6.49 -6.08
CA ILE A 57 1.40 7.92 -5.88
C ILE A 57 2.83 8.04 -5.31
N PRO A 58 3.79 8.63 -6.03
CA PRO A 58 3.68 9.25 -7.36
C PRO A 58 3.43 8.25 -8.49
N GLN A 59 2.93 8.75 -9.62
CA GLN A 59 2.67 7.96 -10.83
C GLN A 59 3.97 7.39 -11.43
N GLY A 60 3.84 6.32 -12.23
CA GLY A 60 4.98 5.63 -12.86
C GLY A 60 5.44 4.36 -12.13
N ARG A 61 4.85 4.07 -10.96
CA ARG A 61 5.15 2.88 -10.15
C ARG A 61 3.96 1.92 -10.05
N GLN A 62 3.11 1.91 -11.08
CA GLN A 62 1.85 1.16 -11.12
C GLN A 62 2.05 -0.35 -10.91
N ARG A 63 3.08 -0.93 -11.54
CA ARG A 63 3.42 -2.36 -11.37
C ARG A 63 3.82 -2.72 -9.93
N GLU A 64 4.51 -1.82 -9.23
CA GLU A 64 4.82 -2.00 -7.80
C GLU A 64 3.54 -1.87 -6.96
N ALA A 65 2.68 -0.89 -7.27
CA ALA A 65 1.43 -0.68 -6.56
C ALA A 65 0.48 -1.88 -6.66
N GLU A 66 0.42 -2.55 -7.82
CA GLU A 66 -0.39 -3.77 -7.99
C GLU A 66 0.13 -4.91 -7.11
N LYS A 67 1.43 -5.20 -7.14
CA LYS A 67 2.04 -6.26 -6.31
C LYS A 67 1.89 -5.99 -4.82
N ILE A 68 2.16 -4.76 -4.38
CA ILE A 68 2.00 -4.36 -2.97
C ILE A 68 0.52 -4.41 -2.58
N GLY A 69 -0.36 -4.00 -3.48
CA GLY A 69 -1.81 -4.07 -3.26
C GLY A 69 -2.34 -5.48 -3.05
N GLU A 70 -1.76 -6.48 -3.72
CA GLU A 70 -2.04 -7.89 -3.46
C GLU A 70 -1.62 -8.29 -2.04
N ILE A 71 -0.39 -7.97 -1.64
CA ILE A 71 0.13 -8.20 -0.27
C ILE A 71 -0.79 -7.58 0.78
N ILE A 72 -1.20 -6.32 0.58
CA ILE A 72 -2.13 -5.62 1.47
C ILE A 72 -3.48 -6.35 1.52
N THR A 73 -4.02 -6.72 0.35
CA THR A 73 -5.31 -7.42 0.28
C THR A 73 -5.26 -8.76 1.00
N GLU A 74 -4.17 -9.51 0.88
CA GLU A 74 -3.98 -10.78 1.58
C GLU A 74 -3.89 -10.59 3.10
N HIS A 75 -3.09 -9.63 3.56
CA HIS A 75 -2.96 -9.30 4.98
C HIS A 75 -4.31 -9.03 5.64
N PHE A 76 -5.14 -8.17 5.02
CA PHE A 76 -6.45 -7.80 5.57
C PHE A 76 -7.57 -8.82 5.28
N LYS A 77 -7.38 -9.77 4.36
CA LYS A 77 -8.32 -10.89 4.17
C LYS A 77 -8.18 -11.98 5.23
N THR A 78 -6.97 -12.13 5.78
CA THR A 78 -6.64 -13.18 6.75
C THR A 78 -6.93 -12.76 8.20
N LYS A 79 -7.31 -11.51 8.42
CA LYS A 79 -7.73 -10.94 9.71
C LYS A 79 -9.24 -11.13 9.91
#